data_AF-A0A6P6VAF9-F1
#
_entry.id   AF-A0A6P6VAF9-F1
#
_cell.length_a   1.000
_cell.length_b   1.000
_cell.length_c   1.000
_cell.angle_alpha   90.00
_cell.angle_beta   90.00
_cell.angle_gamma   90.00
#
_symmetry.space_group_name_H-M   'P 1'
#
loop_
_entity.id
_entity.type
_entity.pdbx_description
1 polymer ?
#
loop_
_entity_poly.entity_id
_entity_poly.type
_entity_poly.pdbx_seq_one_letter_code
_entity_poly.pdbx_strand_id
1 'polypeptide(L)'
;MSTTQRSESMNKFFKDYLNSSTAMSKFVTQYDRAIEARYDKEKEKNFKTKNTKPILKTLYPMEVEAAKVYTRKIFRMFQDELLESQKYVSEKITMKDGVYKYRVHECQKEFPSYIVILNIVEQKVECSCHKFEFVGILCKHALMVFIKKQIHSLPMHYLLDRWTMSAICGRDEGDFSEKLHQAEPLRNSSMWFNDIMVRSLGISEKASRSAKHHRVALQGLQALSDKLDDLPYENERV
;
A
#
# COMPACT_ATOMS: atom_id res chain seq x y z
N MET A 1 29.59 11.65 -9.49
CA MET A 1 29.24 10.53 -8.59
C MET A 1 28.44 9.52 -9.38
N SER A 2 28.98 8.33 -9.67
CA SER A 2 28.22 7.24 -10.29
C SER A 2 27.32 6.59 -9.23
N THR A 3 26.02 6.60 -9.44
CA THR A 3 25.03 6.05 -8.49
C THR A 3 24.96 4.52 -8.61
N THR A 4 25.71 3.79 -7.78
CA THR A 4 25.68 2.32 -7.67
C THR A 4 24.50 1.77 -6.87
N GLN A 5 23.62 2.65 -6.33
CA GLN A 5 22.51 2.25 -5.47
C GLN A 5 21.60 1.17 -6.09
N ARG A 6 21.43 1.17 -7.42
CA ARG A 6 20.66 0.14 -8.14
C ARG A 6 21.34 -1.24 -8.06
N SER A 7 22.64 -1.32 -8.36
CA SER A 7 23.39 -2.58 -8.31
C SER A 7 23.60 -3.07 -6.87
N GLU A 8 23.76 -2.16 -5.92
CA GLU A 8 23.86 -2.51 -4.49
C GLU A 8 22.56 -3.13 -3.96
N SER A 9 21.40 -2.60 -4.33
CA SER A 9 20.12 -3.18 -3.93
C SER A 9 19.90 -4.57 -4.54
N MET A 10 20.32 -4.75 -5.79
CA MET A 10 20.18 -6.02 -6.50
C MET A 10 21.17 -7.06 -5.97
N ASN A 11 22.42 -6.67 -5.74
CA ASN A 11 23.40 -7.53 -5.08
C ASN A 11 22.94 -7.92 -3.68
N LYS A 12 22.38 -6.99 -2.89
CA LYS A 12 21.83 -7.32 -1.56
C LYS A 12 20.72 -8.38 -1.63
N PHE A 13 19.85 -8.29 -2.63
CA PHE A 13 18.77 -9.25 -2.82
C PHE A 13 19.30 -10.65 -3.17
N PHE A 14 20.28 -10.75 -4.06
CA PHE A 14 20.83 -12.04 -4.48
C PHE A 14 21.84 -12.64 -3.49
N LYS A 15 22.42 -11.86 -2.57
CA LYS A 15 23.42 -12.36 -1.60
C LYS A 15 22.95 -13.54 -0.75
N ASP A 16 21.65 -13.63 -0.47
CA ASP A 16 21.08 -14.73 0.32
C ASP A 16 20.92 -16.03 -0.51
N TYR A 17 21.05 -15.95 -1.84
CA TYR A 17 20.82 -17.05 -2.78
C TYR A 17 22.06 -17.40 -3.62
N LEU A 18 22.91 -16.41 -3.91
CA LEU A 18 24.07 -16.48 -4.78
C LEU A 18 25.29 -15.88 -4.08
N ASN A 19 26.39 -16.63 -4.08
CA ASN A 19 27.69 -16.17 -3.61
C ASN A 19 28.80 -16.57 -4.61
N SER A 20 30.01 -16.08 -4.39
CA SER A 20 31.18 -16.35 -5.26
C SER A 20 31.55 -17.83 -5.36
N SER A 21 31.08 -18.66 -4.43
CA SER A 21 31.34 -20.10 -4.38
C SER A 21 30.20 -20.93 -4.98
N THR A 22 29.16 -20.28 -5.52
CA THR A 22 28.01 -20.97 -6.12
C THR A 22 28.42 -21.57 -7.45
N ALA A 23 28.39 -22.90 -7.55
CA ALA A 23 28.70 -23.60 -8.79
C ALA A 23 27.75 -23.17 -9.92
N MET A 24 28.29 -23.01 -11.14
CA MET A 24 27.52 -22.56 -12.30
C MET A 24 26.31 -23.46 -12.58
N SER A 25 26.43 -24.77 -12.34
CA SER A 25 25.34 -25.74 -12.49
C SER A 25 24.16 -25.50 -11.54
N LYS A 26 24.38 -24.84 -10.39
CA LYS A 26 23.34 -24.49 -9.41
C LYS A 26 22.88 -23.04 -9.53
N PHE A 27 23.55 -22.22 -10.34
CA PHE A 27 23.28 -20.80 -10.45
C PHE A 27 21.86 -20.52 -10.93
N VAL A 28 21.44 -21.16 -12.03
CA VAL A 28 20.11 -20.96 -12.63
C VAL A 28 19.01 -21.31 -11.62
N THR A 29 19.11 -22.47 -10.98
CA THR A 29 18.13 -22.89 -9.97
C THR A 29 18.07 -21.95 -8.76
N GLN A 30 19.20 -21.44 -8.27
CA GLN A 30 19.20 -20.50 -7.15
C GLN A 30 18.70 -19.12 -7.55
N TYR A 31 18.98 -18.69 -8.78
CA TYR A 31 18.43 -17.46 -9.34
C TYR A 31 16.90 -17.54 -9.43
N ASP A 32 16.36 -18.63 -9.98
CA ASP A 32 14.91 -18.84 -10.10
C ASP A 32 14.24 -18.83 -8.71
N ARG A 33 14.83 -19.51 -7.72
CA ARG A 33 14.34 -19.49 -6.33
C ARG A 33 14.34 -18.09 -5.71
N ALA A 34 15.37 -17.29 -5.99
CA ALA A 34 15.41 -15.90 -5.53
C ALA A 34 14.25 -15.11 -6.13
N ILE A 35 14.03 -15.22 -7.44
CA ILE A 35 12.94 -14.56 -8.16
C ILE A 35 11.58 -15.02 -7.65
N GLU A 36 11.35 -16.31 -7.46
CA GLU A 36 10.12 -16.85 -6.86
C GLU A 36 9.87 -16.27 -5.46
N ALA A 37 10.90 -16.26 -4.60
CA ALA A 37 10.78 -15.67 -3.26
C ALA A 37 10.43 -14.18 -3.30
N ARG A 38 10.88 -13.45 -4.33
CA ARG A 38 10.48 -12.04 -4.54
C ARG A 38 9.02 -11.92 -4.91
N TYR A 39 8.55 -12.76 -5.84
CA TYR A 39 7.15 -12.79 -6.23
C TYR A 39 6.24 -13.17 -5.07
N ASP A 40 6.59 -14.18 -4.28
CA ASP A 40 5.83 -14.57 -3.08
C ASP A 40 5.73 -13.43 -2.07
N LYS A 41 6.85 -12.73 -1.82
CA LYS A 41 6.86 -11.56 -0.92
C LYS A 41 6.02 -10.40 -1.45
N GLU A 42 5.94 -10.23 -2.76
CA GLU A 42 5.07 -9.25 -3.40
C GLU A 42 3.60 -9.66 -3.29
N LYS A 43 3.28 -10.93 -3.57
CA LYS A 43 1.94 -11.49 -3.39
C LYS A 43 1.45 -11.37 -1.95
N GLU A 44 2.30 -11.64 -0.95
CA GLU A 44 1.96 -11.48 0.47
C GLU A 44 1.64 -10.01 0.82
N LYS A 45 2.41 -9.06 0.27
CA LYS A 45 2.14 -7.62 0.47
C LYS A 45 0.85 -7.19 -0.21
N ASN A 46 0.57 -7.71 -1.41
CA ASN A 46 -0.67 -7.43 -2.13
C ASN A 46 -1.87 -8.01 -1.37
N PHE A 47 -1.74 -9.24 -0.87
CA PHE A 47 -2.73 -9.86 0.00
C PHE A 47 -3.02 -9.01 1.24
N LYS A 48 -1.99 -8.62 2.00
CA LYS A 48 -2.15 -7.74 3.18
C LYS A 48 -2.79 -6.40 2.84
N THR A 49 -2.47 -5.85 1.67
CA THR A 49 -3.04 -4.58 1.19
C THR A 49 -4.54 -4.71 0.89
N LYS A 50 -4.98 -5.82 0.27
CA LYS A 50 -6.39 -6.06 -0.06
C LYS A 50 -7.23 -6.45 1.17
N ASN A 51 -6.63 -7.21 2.08
CA ASN A 51 -7.37 -7.89 3.14
C ASN A 51 -7.31 -7.21 4.52
N THR A 52 -6.47 -6.19 4.69
CA THR A 52 -6.37 -5.47 5.97
C THR A 52 -6.55 -3.98 5.80
N LYS A 53 -7.35 -3.38 6.69
CA LYS A 53 -7.48 -1.91 6.73
C LYS A 53 -6.20 -1.31 7.31
N PRO A 54 -5.63 -0.28 6.69
CA PRO A 54 -4.53 0.45 7.30
C PRO A 54 -5.00 1.19 8.56
N ILE A 55 -4.12 1.25 9.56
CA ILE A 55 -4.37 2.01 10.79
C ILE A 55 -4.16 3.48 10.48
N LEU A 56 -5.16 4.30 10.76
CA LEU A 56 -5.09 5.76 10.64
C LEU A 56 -4.36 6.34 11.84
N LYS A 57 -3.55 7.36 11.63
CA LYS A 57 -2.79 8.04 12.68
C LYS A 57 -3.31 9.46 12.94
N THR A 58 -4.15 10.00 12.06
CA THR A 58 -4.79 11.31 12.21
C THR A 58 -6.30 11.19 11.99
N LEU A 59 -7.01 12.30 12.22
CA LEU A 59 -8.44 12.42 11.95
C LEU A 59 -8.73 13.17 10.64
N TYR A 60 -7.71 13.40 9.79
CA TYR A 60 -7.90 14.15 8.56
C TYR A 60 -8.67 13.32 7.52
N PRO A 61 -9.75 13.85 6.91
CA PRO A 61 -10.54 13.11 5.91
C PRO A 61 -9.70 12.62 4.72
N MET A 62 -8.69 13.39 4.30
CA MET A 62 -7.78 13.00 3.23
C MET A 62 -6.98 11.74 3.55
N GLU A 63 -6.72 11.45 4.84
CA GLU A 63 -6.07 10.20 5.24
C GLU A 63 -7.02 9.02 5.06
N VAL A 64 -8.30 9.20 5.40
CA VAL A 64 -9.35 8.18 5.20
C VAL A 64 -9.54 7.87 3.71
N GLU A 65 -9.52 8.90 2.86
CA GLU A 65 -9.61 8.74 1.41
C GLU A 65 -8.36 8.04 0.84
N ALA A 66 -7.17 8.51 1.21
CA ALA A 66 -5.90 7.91 0.80
C ALA A 66 -5.80 6.44 1.22
N ALA A 67 -6.32 6.08 2.40
CA ALA A 67 -6.34 4.70 2.90
C ALA A 67 -7.18 3.74 2.05
N LYS A 68 -8.19 4.24 1.33
CA LYS A 68 -9.05 3.45 0.45
C LYS A 68 -8.45 3.28 -0.95
N VAL A 69 -7.71 4.29 -1.40
CA VAL A 69 -7.23 4.35 -2.79
C VAL A 69 -5.80 3.81 -2.91
N TYR A 70 -4.90 4.16 -2.00
CA TYR A 70 -3.49 3.81 -2.11
C TYR A 70 -3.18 2.38 -1.69
N THR A 71 -2.15 1.82 -2.33
CA THR A 71 -1.51 0.59 -1.85
C THR A 71 -0.91 0.80 -0.46
N ARG A 72 -0.79 -0.26 0.35
CA ARG A 72 -0.36 -0.13 1.76
C ARG A 72 0.98 0.58 1.93
N LYS A 73 1.92 0.33 1.02
CA LYS A 73 3.25 0.97 1.03
C LYS A 73 3.13 2.48 0.76
N ILE A 74 2.37 2.86 -0.27
CA ILE A 74 2.21 4.26 -0.65
C ILE A 74 1.39 5.02 0.41
N PHE A 75 0.34 4.39 0.94
CA PHE A 75 -0.42 4.95 2.06
C PHE A 75 0.48 5.28 3.25
N ARG A 76 1.42 4.39 3.64
CA ARG A 76 2.37 4.68 4.72
C ARG A 76 3.26 5.89 4.41
N MET A 77 3.80 5.97 3.19
CA MET A 77 4.62 7.12 2.78
C MET A 77 3.83 8.43 2.81
N PHE A 78 2.56 8.41 2.38
CA PHE A 78 1.67 9.55 2.47
C PHE A 78 1.34 9.91 3.93
N GLN A 79 1.00 8.93 4.75
CA GLN A 79 0.69 9.11 6.18
C GLN A 79 1.87 9.71 6.95
N ASP A 80 3.10 9.28 6.65
CA ASP A 80 4.30 9.82 7.29
C ASP A 80 4.52 11.29 6.89
N GLU A 81 4.35 11.65 5.61
CA GLU A 81 4.38 13.07 5.19
C GLU A 81 3.26 13.90 5.80
N LEU A 82 2.06 13.33 5.93
CA LEU A 82 0.92 14.01 6.56
C LEU A 82 1.18 14.29 8.04
N LEU A 83 1.78 13.35 8.76
CA LEU A 83 2.16 13.54 10.15
C LEU A 83 3.29 14.55 10.30
N GLU A 84 4.34 14.45 9.47
CA GLU A 84 5.45 15.39 9.51
C GLU A 84 5.00 16.81 9.16
N SER A 85 3.95 16.98 8.35
CA SER A 85 3.41 18.30 8.00
C SER A 85 3.00 19.13 9.23
N GLN A 86 2.60 18.48 10.32
CA GLN A 86 2.18 19.13 11.57
C GLN A 86 3.35 19.84 12.29
N LYS A 87 4.59 19.50 11.96
CA LYS A 87 5.79 20.16 12.50
C LYS A 87 6.17 21.44 11.74
N TYR A 88 5.43 21.79 10.70
CA TYR A 88 5.74 22.93 9.85
C TYR A 88 4.71 24.04 10.04
N VAL A 89 5.16 25.27 9.85
CA VAL A 89 4.33 26.47 9.80
C VAL A 89 4.40 27.07 8.41
N SER A 90 3.36 27.82 8.05
CA SER A 90 3.29 28.51 6.75
C SER A 90 3.00 30.00 6.93
N GLU A 91 3.81 30.83 6.31
CA GLU A 91 3.70 32.28 6.26
C GLU A 91 3.17 32.69 4.89
N LYS A 92 2.11 33.49 4.84
CA LYS A 92 1.53 33.94 3.58
C LYS A 92 2.40 35.07 3.02
N ILE A 93 2.96 34.88 1.83
CA ILE A 93 3.78 35.91 1.16
C ILE A 93 2.90 36.80 0.28
N THR A 94 2.05 36.19 -0.56
CA THR A 94 1.25 36.95 -1.55
C THR A 94 -0.03 36.20 -1.89
N MET A 95 -1.06 36.95 -2.31
CA MET A 95 -2.27 36.42 -2.93
C MET A 95 -2.62 37.28 -4.14
N LYS A 96 -2.72 36.67 -5.31
CA LYS A 96 -3.17 37.29 -6.57
C LYS A 96 -4.04 36.28 -7.31
N ASP A 97 -5.21 36.69 -7.76
CA ASP A 97 -6.06 35.94 -8.69
C ASP A 97 -6.32 34.47 -8.29
N GLY A 98 -6.58 34.22 -7.01
CA GLY A 98 -6.84 32.85 -6.49
C GLY A 98 -5.59 31.98 -6.31
N VAL A 99 -4.40 32.53 -6.59
CA VAL A 99 -3.09 31.91 -6.35
C VAL A 99 -2.50 32.44 -5.04
N TYR A 100 -2.17 31.53 -4.13
CA TYR A 100 -1.61 31.82 -2.83
C TYR A 100 -0.17 31.32 -2.76
N LYS A 101 0.76 32.22 -2.42
CA LYS A 101 2.16 31.88 -2.20
C LYS A 101 2.47 31.85 -0.72
N TYR A 102 3.03 30.73 -0.26
CA TYR A 102 3.41 30.47 1.11
C TYR A 102 4.91 30.21 1.22
N ARG A 103 5.51 30.72 2.29
CA ARG A 103 6.80 30.25 2.80
C ARG A 103 6.52 29.24 3.90
N VAL A 104 7.10 28.04 3.81
CA VAL A 104 6.87 26.94 4.74
C VAL A 104 8.19 26.52 5.35
N HIS A 105 8.27 26.47 6.68
CA HIS A 105 9.46 26.04 7.41
C HIS A 105 9.06 25.28 8.67
N GLU A 106 10.01 24.62 9.30
CA GLU A 106 9.76 23.85 10.52
C GLU A 106 9.48 24.81 11.69
N CYS A 107 8.58 24.45 12.62
CA CYS A 107 8.21 25.32 13.75
C CYS A 107 9.41 25.80 14.58
N GLN A 108 10.45 24.96 14.68
CA GLN A 108 11.63 25.23 15.50
C GLN A 108 12.77 25.91 14.72
N LYS A 109 12.68 26.00 13.38
CA LYS A 109 13.76 26.49 12.52
C LYS A 109 13.21 27.22 11.30
N GLU A 110 13.64 28.45 11.09
CA GLU A 110 13.26 29.24 9.90
C GLU A 110 13.90 28.72 8.61
N PHE A 111 14.99 27.97 8.69
CA PHE A 111 15.71 27.41 7.54
C PHE A 111 16.02 25.91 7.73
N PRO A 112 15.91 25.11 6.65
CA PRO A 112 15.51 25.50 5.30
C PRO A 112 14.02 25.85 5.19
N SER A 113 13.69 26.85 4.37
CA SER A 113 12.31 27.21 4.04
C SER A 113 11.97 26.85 2.61
N TYR A 114 10.74 26.41 2.38
CA TYR A 114 10.22 25.97 1.09
C TYR A 114 9.12 26.90 0.62
N ILE A 115 9.07 27.14 -0.69
CA ILE A 115 8.01 27.91 -1.31
C ILE A 115 6.91 26.96 -1.75
N VAL A 116 5.68 27.25 -1.36
CA VAL A 116 4.49 26.50 -1.77
C VAL A 116 3.53 27.46 -2.46
N ILE A 117 3.12 27.11 -3.68
CA ILE A 117 2.17 27.88 -4.47
C ILE A 117 0.90 27.04 -4.58
N LEU A 118 -0.22 27.59 -4.14
CA LEU A 118 -1.54 26.96 -4.22
C LEU A 118 -2.44 27.78 -5.13
N ASN A 119 -2.88 27.17 -6.23
CA ASN A 119 -4.02 27.63 -7.00
C ASN A 119 -5.29 27.01 -6.41
N ILE A 120 -6.17 27.83 -5.80
CA ILE A 120 -7.40 27.32 -5.18
C ILE A 120 -8.42 26.89 -6.24
N VAL A 121 -8.46 27.58 -7.38
CA VAL A 121 -9.44 27.31 -8.46
C VAL A 121 -9.17 25.92 -9.07
N GLU A 122 -7.91 25.62 -9.35
CA GLU A 122 -7.49 24.32 -9.90
C GLU A 122 -7.24 23.27 -8.82
N GLN A 123 -7.30 23.65 -7.54
CA GLN A 123 -6.83 22.87 -6.39
C GLN A 123 -5.41 22.30 -6.57
N LYS A 124 -4.56 23.03 -7.29
CA LYS A 124 -3.20 22.60 -7.63
C LYS A 124 -2.20 23.26 -6.69
N VAL A 125 -1.38 22.44 -6.05
CA VAL A 125 -0.24 22.84 -5.23
C VAL A 125 1.08 22.45 -5.88
N GLU A 126 2.00 23.40 -5.87
CA GLU A 126 3.39 23.22 -6.31
C GLU A 126 4.30 23.58 -5.14
N CYS A 127 5.32 22.75 -4.88
CA CYS A 127 6.28 22.98 -3.81
C CYS A 127 7.69 22.96 -4.37
N SER A 128 8.54 23.89 -3.93
CA SER A 128 9.94 23.98 -4.34
C SER A 128 10.81 22.77 -3.94
N CYS A 129 10.29 21.83 -3.14
CA CYS A 129 10.98 20.57 -2.86
C CYS A 129 10.76 19.51 -3.96
N HIS A 130 9.83 19.74 -4.89
CA HIS A 130 9.52 18.89 -6.04
C HIS A 130 9.24 17.40 -5.76
N LYS A 131 8.84 17.07 -4.52
CA LYS A 131 8.68 15.67 -4.11
C LYS A 131 7.59 14.98 -4.91
N PHE A 132 6.52 15.69 -5.28
CA PHE A 132 5.45 15.10 -6.06
C PHE A 132 5.91 14.76 -7.47
N GLU A 133 6.75 15.59 -8.08
CA GLU A 133 7.27 15.41 -9.43
C GLU A 133 8.23 14.22 -9.49
N PHE A 134 9.06 14.02 -8.46
CA PHE A 134 10.00 12.89 -8.39
C PHE A 134 9.38 11.59 -7.87
N VAL A 135 8.49 11.66 -6.89
CA VAL A 135 7.97 10.48 -6.17
C VAL A 135 6.50 10.22 -6.50
N GLY A 136 5.73 11.24 -6.86
CA GLY A 136 4.28 11.15 -7.08
C GLY A 136 3.45 11.16 -5.80
N ILE A 137 4.01 11.65 -4.70
CA ILE A 137 3.31 11.79 -3.41
C ILE A 137 3.53 13.22 -2.93
N LEU A 138 2.46 13.89 -2.51
CA LEU A 138 2.54 15.24 -1.95
C LEU A 138 3.49 15.27 -0.75
N CYS A 139 4.31 16.32 -0.69
CA CYS A 139 5.20 16.55 0.45
C CYS A 139 4.44 17.15 1.63
N LYS A 140 5.01 16.98 2.82
CA LYS A 140 4.61 17.62 4.07
C LYS A 140 4.41 19.14 3.95
N HIS A 141 5.19 19.84 3.13
CA HIS A 141 5.02 21.29 2.93
C HIS A 141 3.71 21.63 2.21
N ALA A 142 3.39 20.88 1.15
CA ALA A 142 2.15 21.03 0.40
C ALA A 142 0.94 20.61 1.25
N LEU A 143 1.05 19.49 1.98
CA LEU A 143 0.01 19.00 2.89
C LEU A 143 -0.27 19.99 4.02
N MET A 144 0.75 20.64 4.57
CA MET A 144 0.57 21.68 5.60
C MET A 144 -0.26 22.85 5.06
N VAL A 145 -0.03 23.27 3.81
CA VAL A 145 -0.81 24.34 3.18
C VAL A 145 -2.25 23.88 2.90
N PHE A 146 -2.47 22.63 2.47
CA PHE A 146 -3.81 22.06 2.31
C PHE A 146 -4.59 22.06 3.63
N ILE A 147 -3.97 21.59 4.72
CA ILE A 147 -4.58 21.59 6.06
C ILE A 147 -4.94 23.02 6.48
N LYS A 148 -4.03 24.00 6.32
CA LYS A 148 -4.30 25.41 6.65
C LYS A 148 -5.44 26.00 5.83
N LYS A 149 -5.62 25.53 4.60
CA LYS A 149 -6.69 25.95 3.68
C LYS A 149 -7.98 25.15 3.83
N GLN A 150 -8.05 24.24 4.79
CA GLN A 150 -9.21 23.37 5.01
C GLN A 150 -9.56 22.55 3.74
N ILE A 151 -8.55 22.22 2.94
CA ILE A 151 -8.69 21.28 1.83
C ILE A 151 -8.60 19.88 2.44
N HIS A 152 -9.76 19.29 2.66
CA HIS A 152 -9.88 18.03 3.40
C HIS A 152 -9.84 16.78 2.53
N SER A 153 -9.92 16.90 1.21
CA SER A 153 -9.82 15.79 0.26
C SER A 153 -8.60 15.96 -0.64
N LEU A 154 -8.04 14.86 -1.13
CA LEU A 154 -6.99 14.90 -2.13
C LEU A 154 -7.60 15.09 -3.52
N PRO A 155 -7.24 16.15 -4.26
CA PRO A 155 -7.66 16.29 -5.65
C PRO A 155 -7.21 15.08 -6.49
N MET A 156 -8.07 14.64 -7.42
CA MET A 156 -7.86 13.40 -8.20
C MET A 156 -6.53 13.39 -8.96
N HIS A 157 -6.03 14.54 -9.42
CA HIS A 157 -4.76 14.63 -10.14
C HIS A 157 -3.52 14.33 -9.28
N TYR A 158 -3.66 14.27 -7.95
CA TYR A 158 -2.61 13.80 -7.04
C TYR A 158 -2.68 12.29 -6.75
N LEU A 159 -3.76 11.61 -7.14
CA LEU A 159 -3.96 10.18 -6.98
C LEU A 159 -3.51 9.43 -8.24
N LEU A 160 -2.19 9.27 -8.40
CA LEU A 160 -1.61 8.65 -9.58
C LEU A 160 -1.93 7.15 -9.65
N ASP A 161 -2.45 6.67 -10.78
CA ASP A 161 -2.88 5.27 -11.00
C ASP A 161 -1.86 4.24 -10.50
N ARG A 162 -0.58 4.44 -10.82
CA ARG A 162 0.54 3.55 -10.41
C ARG A 162 0.64 3.31 -8.90
N TRP A 163 0.08 4.21 -8.09
CA TRP A 163 0.10 4.19 -6.63
C TRP A 163 -1.19 3.69 -5.99
N THR A 164 -2.22 3.50 -6.80
CA THR A 164 -3.53 3.05 -6.35
C THR A 164 -3.63 1.52 -6.33
N MET A 165 -4.60 0.99 -5.59
CA MET A 165 -4.88 -0.44 -5.54
C MET A 165 -5.36 -1.00 -6.89
N SER A 166 -5.93 -0.17 -7.77
CA SER A 166 -6.39 -0.62 -9.10
C SER A 166 -5.23 -1.04 -10.01
N ALA A 167 -4.03 -0.45 -9.84
CA ALA A 167 -2.82 -0.92 -10.52
C ALA A 167 -2.38 -2.33 -10.10
N ILE A 168 -2.80 -2.80 -8.92
CA ILE A 168 -2.51 -4.16 -8.43
C ILE A 168 -3.63 -5.14 -8.79
N CYS A 169 -4.88 -4.68 -8.89
CA CYS A 169 -6.01 -5.56 -9.14
C CYS A 169 -6.24 -5.92 -10.61
N GLY A 170 -5.61 -5.23 -11.57
CA GLY A 170 -6.15 -5.22 -12.93
C GLY A 170 -7.49 -4.46 -12.93
N ARG A 171 -7.84 -3.84 -14.06
CA ARG A 171 -9.14 -3.16 -14.19
C ARG A 171 -10.23 -4.22 -14.29
N ASP A 172 -10.76 -4.65 -13.16
CA ASP A 172 -12.05 -5.33 -13.08
C ASP A 172 -12.98 -4.45 -12.24
N GLU A 173 -13.61 -3.48 -12.91
CA GLU A 173 -14.94 -3.03 -12.47
C GLU A 173 -15.91 -4.14 -12.82
N GLY A 174 -16.35 -4.89 -11.81
CA GLY A 174 -17.28 -6.00 -12.00
C GLY A 174 -17.28 -6.93 -10.82
N ASP A 175 -18.25 -6.71 -9.94
CA ASP A 175 -18.85 -7.63 -8.97
C ASP A 175 -17.93 -8.53 -8.11
N PHE A 176 -18.09 -8.38 -6.79
CA PHE A 176 -17.21 -8.90 -5.74
C PHE A 176 -17.32 -10.43 -5.52
N SER A 177 -17.81 -11.21 -6.50
CA SER A 177 -18.17 -12.61 -6.28
C SER A 177 -17.73 -13.63 -7.34
N GLU A 178 -17.21 -13.27 -8.53
CA GLU A 178 -17.16 -14.28 -9.61
C GLU A 178 -15.82 -14.50 -10.34
N LYS A 179 -14.71 -13.84 -9.95
CA LYS A 179 -13.40 -14.04 -10.62
C LYS A 179 -12.32 -14.66 -9.73
N LEU A 180 -12.63 -15.78 -9.09
CA LEU A 180 -11.62 -16.67 -8.48
C LEU A 180 -11.16 -17.81 -9.41
N HIS A 181 -11.79 -17.98 -10.58
CA HIS A 181 -11.41 -19.02 -11.54
C HIS A 181 -10.61 -18.43 -12.70
N GLN A 182 -9.34 -18.06 -12.47
CA GLN A 182 -8.26 -18.01 -13.47
C GLN A 182 -6.95 -17.34 -12.98
N ALA A 183 -6.77 -17.12 -11.68
CA ALA A 183 -5.42 -16.84 -11.16
C ALA A 183 -4.67 -18.17 -10.98
N GLU A 184 -3.47 -18.27 -11.58
CA GLU A 184 -2.53 -19.37 -11.38
C GLU A 184 -2.42 -19.81 -9.91
N PRO A 185 -2.13 -21.09 -9.62
CA PRO A 185 -2.18 -21.62 -8.27
C PRO A 185 -1.30 -20.78 -7.34
N LEU A 186 -1.93 -20.20 -6.31
CA LEU A 186 -1.25 -19.67 -5.13
C LEU A 186 -0.28 -20.76 -4.63
N ARG A 187 1.03 -20.62 -4.86
CA ARG A 187 1.99 -21.73 -4.72
C ARG A 187 2.54 -21.96 -3.31
N ASN A 188 2.03 -21.27 -2.29
CA ASN A 188 2.62 -21.29 -0.96
C ASN A 188 1.57 -21.56 0.14
N SER A 189 1.77 -22.63 0.92
CA SER A 189 0.87 -23.09 1.98
C SER A 189 0.50 -21.98 2.99
N SER A 190 1.48 -21.13 3.34
CA SER A 190 1.27 -19.98 4.22
C SER A 190 0.29 -18.95 3.66
N MET A 191 0.17 -18.83 2.33
CA MET A 191 -0.76 -17.89 1.70
C MET A 191 -2.19 -18.41 1.70
N TRP A 192 -2.40 -19.70 1.43
CA TRP A 192 -3.71 -20.33 1.55
C TRP A 192 -4.25 -20.24 2.96
N PHE A 193 -3.40 -20.54 3.95
CA PHE A 193 -3.76 -20.43 5.35
C PHE A 193 -4.18 -19.00 5.70
N ASN A 194 -3.40 -17.99 5.29
CA ASN A 194 -3.73 -16.59 5.58
C ASN A 194 -5.03 -16.13 4.88
N ASP A 195 -5.30 -16.55 3.64
CA ASP A 195 -6.56 -16.23 2.94
C ASP A 195 -7.77 -16.82 3.65
N ILE A 196 -7.71 -18.12 3.97
CA ILE A 196 -8.77 -18.80 4.71
C ILE A 196 -8.99 -18.13 6.06
N MET A 197 -7.92 -17.83 6.81
CA MET A 197 -8.02 -17.20 8.13
C MET A 197 -8.68 -15.82 8.09
N VAL A 198 -8.36 -14.98 7.11
CA VAL A 198 -9.01 -13.66 6.94
C VAL A 198 -10.50 -13.82 6.66
N ARG A 199 -10.89 -14.73 5.76
CA ARG A 199 -12.30 -14.98 5.43
C ARG A 199 -13.07 -15.52 6.63
N SER A 200 -12.45 -16.47 7.35
CA SER A 200 -13.00 -17.03 8.58
C SER A 200 -13.22 -15.96 9.65
N LEU A 201 -12.38 -14.93 9.76
CA LEU A 201 -12.59 -13.83 10.70
C LEU A 201 -13.90 -13.08 10.43
N GLY A 202 -14.23 -12.81 9.16
CA GLY A 202 -15.50 -12.18 8.79
C GLY A 202 -16.72 -13.06 9.09
N ILE A 203 -16.58 -14.38 8.95
CA ILE A 203 -17.61 -15.35 9.36
C ILE A 203 -17.78 -15.32 10.88
N SER A 204 -16.69 -15.35 11.65
CA SER A 204 -16.69 -15.28 13.11
C SER A 204 -17.33 -14.00 13.64
N GLU A 205 -17.08 -12.85 13.00
CA GLU A 205 -17.73 -11.59 13.34
C GLU A 205 -19.24 -11.67 13.15
N LYS A 206 -19.71 -12.20 12.02
CA LYS A 206 -21.16 -12.37 11.75
C LYS A 206 -21.79 -13.40 12.68
N ALA A 207 -21.10 -14.51 12.95
CA ALA A 207 -21.55 -15.58 13.83
C ALA A 207 -21.79 -15.10 15.26
N SER A 208 -20.97 -14.16 15.75
CA SER A 208 -21.07 -13.59 17.09
C SER A 208 -22.26 -12.65 17.31
N ARG A 209 -22.99 -12.26 16.26
CA ARG A 209 -24.08 -11.26 16.36
C ARG A 209 -25.41 -11.81 16.87
N SER A 210 -25.63 -13.13 16.84
CA SER A 210 -26.88 -13.76 17.26
C SER A 210 -26.73 -15.28 17.36
N ALA A 211 -27.47 -15.91 18.27
CA ALA A 211 -27.53 -17.37 18.41
C ALA A 211 -27.90 -18.08 17.09
N LYS A 212 -28.78 -17.49 16.26
CA LYS A 212 -29.15 -18.05 14.95
C LYS A 212 -27.96 -18.04 13.98
N HIS A 213 -27.20 -16.94 13.96
CA HIS A 213 -26.02 -16.81 13.11
C HIS A 213 -24.89 -17.73 13.58
N HIS A 214 -24.71 -17.86 14.90
CA HIS A 214 -23.75 -18.78 15.50
C HIS A 214 -24.03 -20.23 15.09
N ARG A 215 -25.28 -20.69 15.19
CA ARG A 215 -25.65 -22.07 14.82
C ARG A 215 -25.39 -22.36 13.34
N VAL A 216 -25.79 -21.44 12.46
CA VAL A 216 -25.58 -21.60 11.01
C VAL A 216 -24.09 -21.61 10.66
N ALA A 217 -23.29 -20.73 11.27
CA ALA A 217 -21.85 -20.70 11.05
C ALA A 217 -21.17 -21.99 11.53
N LEU A 218 -21.53 -22.50 12.71
CA LEU A 218 -20.96 -23.72 13.25
C LEU A 218 -21.28 -24.95 12.38
N GLN A 219 -22.54 -25.08 11.96
CA GLN A 219 -22.95 -26.16 11.05
C GLN A 219 -22.21 -26.10 9.70
N GLY A 220 -22.05 -24.89 9.15
CA GLY A 220 -21.31 -24.70 7.91
C GLY A 220 -19.81 -25.00 8.04
N LEU A 221 -19.18 -24.61 9.15
CA LEU A 221 -17.77 -24.90 9.42
C LEU A 221 -17.53 -26.40 9.59
N GLN A 222 -18.43 -27.10 10.28
CA GLN A 222 -18.34 -28.54 10.47
C GLN A 222 -18.49 -29.29 9.13
N ALA A 223 -19.50 -28.94 8.34
CA ALA A 223 -19.69 -29.52 7.01
C ALA A 223 -18.52 -29.21 6.04
N LEU A 224 -17.84 -28.07 6.21
CA LEU A 224 -16.64 -27.76 5.45
C LEU A 224 -15.44 -28.59 5.93
N SER A 225 -15.28 -28.77 7.24
CA SER A 225 -14.23 -29.63 7.82
C SER A 225 -14.35 -31.05 7.29
N ASP A 226 -15.54 -31.65 7.39
CA ASP A 226 -15.79 -33.02 6.93
C ASP A 226 -15.43 -33.18 5.44
N LYS A 227 -15.81 -32.20 4.61
CA LYS A 227 -15.45 -32.18 3.19
C LYS A 227 -13.96 -32.06 2.92
N LEU A 228 -13.20 -31.37 3.77
CA LEU A 228 -11.75 -31.22 3.63
C LEU A 228 -11.03 -32.49 4.08
N ASP A 229 -11.52 -33.16 5.12
CA ASP A 229 -10.98 -34.43 5.61
C ASP A 229 -11.20 -35.57 4.59
N ASP A 230 -12.28 -35.50 3.80
CA ASP A 230 -12.58 -36.42 2.71
C ASP A 230 -11.69 -36.20 1.46
N LEU A 231 -10.96 -35.08 1.36
CA LEU A 231 -10.07 -34.83 0.22
C LEU A 231 -8.76 -35.60 0.40
N PRO A 232 -8.28 -36.30 -0.65
CA PRO A 232 -6.97 -36.92 -0.59
C PRO A 232 -5.89 -35.85 -0.47
N TYR A 233 -4.95 -36.03 0.47
CA TYR A 233 -3.72 -35.24 0.46
C TYR A 233 -2.98 -35.46 -0.87
N GLU A 234 -2.59 -34.38 -1.54
CA GLU A 234 -1.66 -34.46 -2.68
C GLU A 234 -0.28 -34.88 -2.17
N ASN A 235 -0.08 -36.18 -1.94
CA ASN A 235 1.24 -36.72 -1.63
C ASN A 235 2.06 -36.91 -2.90
N GLU A 236 3.27 -36.34 -2.84
CA GLU A 236 4.50 -37.01 -3.25
C GLU A 236 4.47 -37.60 -4.66
N ARG A 237 4.75 -36.75 -5.66
CA ARG A 237 5.22 -37.25 -6.96
C ARG A 237 6.57 -37.95 -6.74
N VAL A 238 6.50 -39.28 -6.82
CA VAL A 238 7.59 -40.22 -7.12
C VAL A 238 8.54 -39.67 -8.18
#